data_AF-A0A200QVD3-F1
#
_entry.id   AF-A0A200QVD3-F1
#
_cell.length_a   1.000
_cell.length_b   1.000
_cell.length_c   1.000
_cell.angle_alpha   90.00
_cell.angle_beta   90.00
_cell.angle_gamma   90.00
#
_symmetry.space_group_name_H-M   'P 1'
#
loop_
_entity.id
_entity.type
_entity.pdbx_description
1 polymer ?
#
loop_
_entity_poly.entity_id
_entity_poly.type
_entity_poly.pdbx_seq_one_letter_code
_entity_poly.pdbx_strand_id
1 'polypeptide(L)'
;MVAVETKLKEMGIEYVQRRVEEGGIYVDQLFFHDPDGFMVEICNCDNLPVIPLVGEPQVVRSCSQISCLKNQNHPQILQQQQKQQPAHQLEVVQCPSCAH
;
A
#
# COMPACT_ATOMS: atom_id res chain seq x y z
N MET A 1 -13.57 -0.34 -12.03
CA MET A 1 -12.55 0.72 -12.19
C MET A 1 -12.43 1.31 -13.61
N VAL A 2 -13.28 0.93 -14.56
CA VAL A 2 -13.14 1.28 -16.00
C VAL A 2 -12.85 2.75 -16.29
N ALA A 3 -13.50 3.68 -15.59
CA ALA A 3 -13.30 5.12 -15.79
C ALA A 3 -11.85 5.55 -15.49
N VAL A 4 -11.27 5.06 -14.39
CA VAL A 4 -9.89 5.38 -13.98
C VAL A 4 -8.89 4.80 -14.99
N GLU A 5 -9.07 3.53 -15.35
CA GLU A 5 -8.20 2.85 -16.33
C GLU A 5 -8.19 3.54 -17.69
N THR A 6 -9.37 3.95 -18.15
CA THR A 6 -9.50 4.70 -19.41
C THR A 6 -8.74 6.01 -19.33
N LYS A 7 -8.87 6.72 -18.21
CA LYS A 7 -8.20 8.02 -18.05
C LYS A 7 -6.68 7.89 -17.96
N LEU A 8 -6.18 6.89 -17.25
CA LEU A 8 -4.74 6.62 -17.16
C LEU A 8 -4.15 6.28 -18.54
N LYS A 9 -4.86 5.48 -19.35
CA LYS A 9 -4.46 5.18 -20.74
C LYS A 9 -4.41 6.43 -21.60
N GLU A 10 -5.43 7.29 -21.54
CA GLU A 10 -5.45 8.57 -22.27
C GLU A 10 -4.29 9.49 -21.89
N MET A 11 -3.88 9.46 -20.62
CA MET A 11 -2.76 10.24 -20.10
C MET A 11 -1.39 9.60 -20.35
N GLY A 12 -1.34 8.38 -20.90
CA GLY A 12 -0.10 7.63 -21.10
C GLY A 12 0.57 7.19 -19.79
N ILE A 13 -0.20 7.09 -18.70
CA ILE A 13 0.31 6.65 -17.40
C ILE A 13 0.19 5.14 -17.30
N GLU A 14 1.32 4.47 -17.10
CA GLU A 14 1.36 3.04 -16.84
C GLU A 14 0.78 2.71 -15.47
N TYR A 15 0.07 1.59 -15.39
CA TYR A 15 -0.54 1.12 -14.16
C TYR A 15 -0.51 -0.40 -14.07
N VAL A 16 -0.58 -0.91 -12.84
CA VAL A 16 -0.69 -2.34 -12.54
C VAL A 16 -2.01 -2.61 -11.85
N GLN A 17 -2.74 -3.63 -12.26
CA GLN A 17 -3.94 -4.10 -11.57
C GLN A 17 -3.66 -5.37 -10.77
N ARG A 18 -4.31 -5.48 -9.61
CA ARG A 18 -4.27 -6.67 -8.77
C ARG A 18 -5.63 -6.90 -8.14
N ARG A 19 -6.03 -8.16 -8.02
CA ARG A 19 -7.17 -8.55 -7.17
C ARG A 19 -6.62 -9.16 -5.89
N VAL A 20 -7.18 -8.75 -4.75
CA VAL A 20 -6.92 -9.35 -3.45
C VAL A 20 -8.20 -10.02 -2.94
N GLU A 21 -8.02 -11.08 -2.16
CA GLU A 21 -9.09 -11.81 -1.49
C GLU A 21 -8.79 -11.85 0.01
N GLU A 22 -9.72 -11.37 0.82
CA GLU A 22 -9.64 -11.42 2.28
C GLU A 22 -11.01 -11.76 2.86
N GLY A 23 -11.10 -12.84 3.65
CA GLY A 23 -12.36 -13.25 4.27
C GLY A 23 -13.50 -13.54 3.27
N GLY A 24 -13.17 -13.97 2.05
CA GLY A 24 -14.13 -14.18 0.95
C GLY A 24 -14.61 -12.90 0.27
N ILE A 25 -14.05 -11.74 0.63
CA ILE A 25 -14.29 -10.46 -0.03
C ILE A 25 -13.20 -10.23 -1.08
N TYR A 26 -13.63 -9.89 -2.29
CA TYR A 26 -12.73 -9.54 -3.39
C TYR A 26 -12.67 -8.03 -3.56
N VAL A 27 -11.45 -7.50 -3.59
CA VAL A 27 -11.18 -6.09 -3.86
C VAL A 27 -10.22 -6.00 -5.04
N ASP A 28 -10.64 -5.27 -6.08
CA ASP A 28 -9.76 -4.89 -7.17
C ASP A 28 -8.97 -3.65 -6.76
N GLN A 29 -7.67 -3.66 -7.04
CA GLN A 29 -6.71 -2.59 -6.77
C GLN A 29 -5.98 -2.23 -8.06
N LEU A 30 -5.67 -0.95 -8.20
CA LEU A 30 -4.88 -0.37 -9.28
C LEU A 30 -3.79 0.49 -8.66
N PHE A 31 -2.57 0.29 -9.14
CA PHE A 31 -1.37 0.99 -8.69
C PHE A 31 -0.75 1.74 -9.86
N PHE A 32 -0.38 3.00 -9.65
CA PHE A 32 0.36 3.80 -10.63
C PHE A 32 1.28 4.78 -9.91
N HIS A 33 2.22 5.37 -10.65
CA HIS A 33 3.03 6.49 -10.15
C HIS A 33 2.45 7.80 -10.67
N ASP A 34 2.33 8.79 -9.79
CA ASP A 34 2.02 10.16 -10.20
C ASP A 34 3.25 10.83 -10.84
N PRO A 35 3.11 12.04 -11.44
CA PRO A 35 4.23 12.74 -12.06
C PRO A 35 5.39 13.07 -11.12
N ASP A 36 5.13 13.14 -9.81
CA ASP A 36 6.14 13.41 -8.78
C ASP A 36 6.83 12.10 -8.30
N GLY A 37 6.38 10.95 -8.80
CA GLY A 37 6.93 9.62 -8.52
C GLY A 37 6.29 8.91 -7.33
N PHE A 38 5.30 9.50 -6.67
CA PHE A 38 4.60 8.84 -5.56
C PHE A 38 3.74 7.70 -6.09
N MET A 39 3.75 6.58 -5.36
CA MET A 39 2.88 5.45 -5.65
C MET A 39 1.47 5.74 -5.14
N VAL A 40 0.50 5.67 -6.04
CA VAL A 40 -0.93 5.83 -5.74
C VAL A 40 -1.63 4.49 -5.91
N GLU A 41 -2.38 4.10 -4.88
CA GLU A 41 -3.30 2.96 -4.90
C GLU A 41 -4.74 3.45 -5.04
N ILE A 42 -5.49 2.85 -5.95
CA ILE A 42 -6.94 3.01 -6.10
C ILE A 42 -7.56 1.63 -5.91
N CYS A 43 -8.52 1.49 -5.00
CA CYS A 43 -9.22 0.23 -4.73
C CYS A 43 -10.74 0.39 -4.91
N ASN A 44 -11.43 -0.68 -5.32
CA ASN A 44 -12.90 -0.67 -5.39
C ASN A 44 -13.48 -1.26 -4.10
N CYS A 45 -14.04 -0.40 -3.26
CA CYS A 45 -14.49 -0.76 -1.91
C CYS A 45 -15.99 -1.13 -1.82
N ASP A 46 -16.67 -1.31 -2.96
CA ASP A 46 -18.12 -1.57 -3.01
C ASP A 46 -18.57 -2.75 -2.15
N ASN A 47 -17.69 -3.76 -1.99
CA ASN A 47 -17.96 -4.99 -1.25
C ASN A 47 -17.44 -4.98 0.20
N LEU A 48 -16.83 -3.88 0.65
CA LEU A 48 -16.31 -3.77 2.01
C LEU A 48 -17.45 -3.47 2.99
N PRO A 49 -17.46 -4.12 4.17
CA PRO A 49 -18.44 -3.80 5.21
C PRO A 49 -18.22 -2.36 5.71
N VAL A 50 -19.24 -1.51 5.55
CA VAL A 50 -19.22 -0.16 6.10
C VAL A 50 -19.76 -0.20 7.52
N ILE A 51 -18.92 0.19 8.48
CA ILE A 51 -19.34 0.39 9.87
C ILE A 51 -19.56 1.89 10.05
N PRO A 52 -20.79 2.35 10.34
CA PRO A 52 -21.02 3.76 10.63
C PRO A 52 -20.20 4.19 11.84
N LEU A 53 -19.46 5.30 11.69
CA LEU A 53 -18.85 6.00 12.81
C LEU A 53 -19.96 6.75 13.54
N VAL A 54 -20.80 6.02 14.30
CA VAL A 54 -21.79 6.66 15.17
C VAL A 54 -21.02 7.48 16.20
N GLY A 55 -21.30 8.78 16.24
CA GLY A 55 -20.71 9.67 17.23
C GLY A 55 -21.18 9.29 18.62
N GLU A 56 -20.45 8.40 19.29
CA GLU A 56 -20.40 8.47 20.73
C GLU A 56 -19.91 9.88 21.11
N PRO A 57 -20.44 10.48 22.19
CA PRO A 57 -19.95 11.77 22.68
C PRO A 57 -18.44 11.66 22.79
N GLN A 58 -17.76 12.53 22.03
CA GLN A 58 -16.32 12.57 21.93
C GLN A 58 -15.74 12.75 23.34
N VAL A 59 -15.46 11.66 24.05
CA VAL A 59 -14.30 11.62 24.93
C VAL A 59 -13.12 11.62 23.98
N VAL A 60 -12.83 12.80 23.43
CA VAL A 60 -11.49 13.17 23.02
C VAL A 60 -10.67 12.93 24.27
N ARG A 61 -10.11 11.72 24.40
CA ARG A 61 -8.92 11.55 25.19
C ARG A 61 -7.91 12.39 24.43
N SER A 62 -7.80 13.64 24.84
CA SER A 62 -6.62 14.45 24.60
C SER A 62 -5.48 13.50 24.91
N CYS A 63 -4.76 13.08 23.88
CA CYS A 63 -3.52 12.37 24.09
C CYS A 63 -2.62 13.43 24.73
N SER A 64 -2.66 13.53 26.07
CA SER A 64 -1.57 14.09 26.83
C SER A 64 -0.36 13.37 26.25
N GLN A 65 0.54 14.09 25.61
CA GLN A 65 1.67 13.54 24.86
C GLN A 65 2.38 12.51 25.74
N ILE A 66 2.00 11.24 25.63
CA ILE A 66 2.67 10.14 26.30
C ILE A 66 3.87 9.90 25.41
N SER A 67 4.99 10.51 25.78
CA SER A 67 6.31 10.16 25.27
C SER A 67 6.40 8.63 25.21
N CYS A 68 6.54 8.07 24.01
CA CYS A 68 6.66 6.63 23.81
C CYS A 68 7.95 6.12 24.46
N LEU A 69 7.89 5.77 25.75
CA LEU A 69 8.86 4.90 26.38
C LEU A 69 8.58 3.48 25.88
N LYS A 70 9.42 3.03 24.96
CA LYS A 70 9.46 1.66 24.46
C LYS A 70 9.59 0.71 25.65
N ASN A 71 8.56 -0.09 25.89
CA ASN A 71 8.70 -1.45 26.36
C ASN A 71 7.32 -2.10 26.35
N GLN A 72 7.14 -3.12 25.52
CA GLN A 72 6.70 -4.42 25.99
C GLN A 72 6.80 -5.47 24.89
N ASN A 73 7.46 -6.56 25.26
CA ASN A 73 7.56 -7.82 24.55
C ASN A 73 6.16 -8.38 24.25
N HIS A 74 5.90 -8.77 23.01
CA HIS A 74 4.87 -9.75 22.66
C HIS A 74 5.43 -10.72 21.61
N PRO A 75 5.20 -12.05 21.75
CA PRO A 75 5.90 -13.10 21.02
C PRO A 75 5.67 -13.12 19.51
N GLN A 76 6.75 -13.43 18.80
CA GLN A 76 6.86 -13.61 17.36
C GLN A 76 6.18 -14.92 16.92
N ILE A 77 5.12 -14.84 16.11
CA ILE A 77 4.75 -15.93 15.20
C ILE A 77 4.42 -15.34 13.82
N LEU A 78 5.46 -14.95 13.08
CA LEU A 78 5.46 -15.06 11.62
C LEU A 78 6.90 -15.14 11.10
N GLN A 79 7.56 -16.25 11.36
CA GLN A 79 8.68 -16.70 10.53
C GLN A 79 8.49 -18.18 10.25
N GLN A 80 8.07 -18.50 9.03
CA GLN A 80 8.59 -19.65 8.28
C GLN A 80 7.93 -19.70 6.90
N GLN A 81 8.43 -18.85 5.98
CA GLN A 81 8.74 -19.27 4.62
C GLN A 81 9.55 -18.18 3.93
N GLN A 82 10.85 -18.12 4.24
CA GLN A 82 11.89 -17.84 3.25
C GLN A 82 13.26 -18.10 3.89
N LYS A 83 13.70 -19.34 3.81
CA LYS A 83 15.12 -19.66 3.76
C LYS A 83 15.37 -20.66 2.65
N GLN A 84 15.85 -20.16 1.52
CA GLN A 84 17.01 -20.72 0.83
C GLN A 84 17.70 -19.62 0.02
N GLN A 85 19.01 -19.49 0.27
CA GLN A 85 20.01 -18.45 -0.06
C GLN A 85 20.59 -18.63 -1.49
N PRO A 86 21.56 -17.81 -2.01
CA PRO A 86 22.47 -16.87 -1.33
C PRO A 86 22.70 -15.48 -1.99
N ALA A 87 23.40 -14.64 -1.23
CA ALA A 87 23.91 -13.33 -1.60
C ALA A 87 24.91 -13.40 -2.76
N HIS A 88 24.73 -12.56 -3.79
CA HIS A 88 25.83 -11.99 -4.55
C HIS A 88 25.41 -10.64 -5.17
N GLN A 89 26.08 -9.59 -4.68
CA GLN A 89 26.47 -8.35 -5.35
C GLN A 89 25.41 -7.31 -5.74
N LEU A 90 25.63 -6.12 -5.16
CA LEU A 90 25.24 -4.84 -5.73
C LEU A 90 25.71 -4.77 -7.19
N GLU A 91 24.80 -4.50 -8.13
CA GLU A 91 25.16 -3.80 -9.35
C GLU A 91 24.20 -2.63 -9.53
N VAL A 92 24.80 -1.44 -9.47
CA VAL A 92 24.19 -0.17 -9.82
C VAL A 92 23.76 -0.28 -11.27
N VAL A 93 22.45 -0.33 -11.54
CA VAL A 93 21.95 -0.19 -12.91
C VAL A 93 22.18 1.27 -13.32
N GLN A 94 23.32 1.47 -13.95
CA GLN A 94 23.75 2.72 -14.55
C GLN A 94 22.84 3.01 -15.75
N CYS A 95 22.08 4.10 -15.66
CA CYS A 95 21.21 4.57 -16.74
C CYS A 95 22.09 5.18 -17.86
N PRO A 96 22.16 4.60 -19.07
CA PRO A 96 22.98 5.15 -20.15
C PRO A 96 22.07 5.82 -21.17
N SER A 97 21.91 7.15 -21.09
CA SER A 97 21.60 8.01 -22.25
C SER A 97 21.31 9.45 -21.83
N CYS A 98 22.35 10.22 -21.56
CA CYS A 98 22.32 11.67 -21.78
C CYS A 98 23.61 12.04 -22.53
N ALA A 99 23.65 11.75 -23.82
CA ALA A 99 24.61 12.31 -24.76
C ALA A 99 23.89 13.37 -25.59
N HIS A 100 24.28 14.63 -25.41
CA HIS A 100 24.58 15.67 -26.41
C HIS A 100 24.74 17.02 -25.70
#